data_AF-A0A9E3HCJ1-F1
#
_entry.id   AF-A0A9E3HCJ1-F1
#
_cell.length_a   1.000
_cell.length_b   1.000
_cell.length_c   1.000
_cell.angle_alpha   90.00
_cell.angle_beta   90.00
_cell.angle_gamma   90.00
#
_symmetry.space_group_name_H-M   'P 1'
#
loop_
_entity.id
_entity.type
_entity.pdbx_description
1 polymer ?
#
loop_
_entity_poly.entity_id
_entity_poly.type
_entity_poly.pdbx_seq_one_letter_code
_entity_poly.pdbx_strand_id
1 'polypeptide(L)'
;MTGNDSIVLDNIIRQRNNNSDNVLPDDEFFEIFTFEQILKKYDLSYDELNYGKIGGGDDGGIDGFFLFINNGFVSEDTEFDNFNKSPYIQLFLIQSKRSDSFSEKAIEKWISTTMNIFDLQRKAEGRGQKAEGKKYQLKL
;
A
#
# COMPACT_ATOMS: atom_id res chain seq x y z
N MET A 1 -0.66 17.24 17.87
CA MET A 1 -1.34 16.33 18.81
C MET A 1 -0.89 16.70 20.20
N THR A 2 -1.76 16.61 21.21
CA THR A 2 -1.29 16.80 22.59
C THR A 2 -0.42 15.61 22.99
N GLY A 3 0.54 15.78 23.90
CA GLY A 3 1.43 14.67 24.31
C GLY A 3 0.65 13.45 24.82
N ASN A 4 -0.50 13.68 25.45
CA ASN A 4 -1.35 12.62 26.00
C ASN A 4 -1.97 11.73 24.90
N ASP A 5 -2.48 12.33 23.82
CA ASP A 5 -3.12 11.57 22.74
C ASP A 5 -2.11 10.64 22.06
N SER A 6 -0.88 11.11 21.86
CA SER A 6 0.20 10.31 21.27
C SER A 6 0.59 9.14 22.17
N ILE A 7 0.66 9.34 23.49
CA ILE A 7 0.97 8.28 24.45
C ILE A 7 -0.13 7.23 24.47
N VAL A 8 -1.40 7.64 24.46
CA VAL A 8 -2.53 6.71 24.44
C VAL A 8 -2.52 5.89 23.14
N LEU A 9 -2.31 6.54 21.99
CA LEU A 9 -2.24 5.87 20.71
C LEU A 9 -1.07 4.87 20.63
N ASP A 10 0.11 5.27 21.09
CA ASP A 10 1.30 4.40 21.14
C ASP A 10 1.05 3.14 21.97
N ASN A 11 0.39 3.28 23.12
CA ASN A 11 0.01 2.15 23.96
C ASN A 11 -1.00 1.22 23.28
N ILE A 12 -2.01 1.78 22.58
CA ILE A 12 -3.00 0.98 21.84
C ILE A 12 -2.31 0.17 20.74
N ILE A 13 -1.43 0.81 19.97
CA ILE A 13 -0.71 0.16 18.86
C ILE A 13 0.17 -0.97 19.40
N ARG A 14 0.94 -0.73 20.46
CA ARG A 14 1.79 -1.76 21.09
C ARG A 14 1.00 -2.92 21.66
N GLN A 15 -0.09 -2.65 22.37
CA GLN A 15 -0.95 -3.70 22.92
C GLN A 15 -1.56 -4.55 21.82
N ARG A 16 -2.00 -3.92 20.73
CA ARG A 16 -2.58 -4.63 19.59
C ARG A 16 -1.54 -5.54 18.92
N ASN A 17 -0.33 -5.05 18.69
CA ASN A 17 0.77 -5.85 18.13
C ASN A 17 1.13 -7.04 19.03
N ASN A 18 1.21 -6.82 20.35
CA ASN A 18 1.53 -7.89 21.32
C ASN A 18 0.43 -8.95 21.45
N ASN A 19 -0.82 -8.61 21.13
CA ASN A 19 -1.96 -9.53 21.16
C ASN A 19 -2.22 -10.18 19.79
N SER A 20 -1.47 -9.82 18.75
CA SER A 20 -1.57 -10.44 17.44
C SER A 20 -0.85 -11.80 17.43
N ASP A 21 -1.34 -12.73 16.61
CA ASP A 21 -0.73 -14.06 16.45
C ASP A 21 0.70 -14.00 15.91
N ASN A 22 1.05 -12.91 15.22
CA ASN A 22 2.39 -12.63 14.70
C ASN A 22 2.83 -11.22 15.09
N VAL A 23 3.76 -11.12 16.04
CA VAL A 23 4.32 -9.85 16.49
C VAL A 23 5.28 -9.32 15.42
N LEU A 24 4.96 -8.15 14.87
CA LEU A 24 5.75 -7.50 13.82
C LEU A 24 6.68 -6.42 14.39
N PRO A 25 7.73 -6.02 13.64
CA PRO A 25 8.46 -4.79 13.91
C PRO A 25 7.51 -3.59 14.01
N ASP A 26 7.84 -2.64 14.87
CA ASP A 26 6.96 -1.52 15.21
C ASP A 26 6.55 -0.66 13.99
N ASP A 27 7.46 -0.47 13.03
CA ASP A 27 7.20 0.26 11.79
C ASP A 27 6.27 -0.53 10.85
N GLU A 28 6.52 -1.83 10.67
CA GLU A 28 5.68 -2.69 9.82
C GLU A 28 4.27 -2.85 10.38
N PHE A 29 4.15 -2.99 11.70
CA PHE A 29 2.85 -3.02 12.36
C PHE A 29 2.12 -1.69 12.19
N PHE A 30 2.85 -0.57 12.29
CA PHE A 30 2.28 0.76 12.11
C PHE A 30 1.72 0.96 10.70
N GLU A 31 2.42 0.47 9.67
CA GLU A 31 1.92 0.45 8.29
C GLU A 31 0.58 -0.30 8.20
N ILE A 32 0.51 -1.56 8.63
CA ILE A 32 -0.73 -2.33 8.60
C ILE A 32 -1.85 -1.65 9.38
N PHE A 33 -1.55 -1.14 10.58
CA PHE A 33 -2.52 -0.41 11.39
C PHE A 33 -3.08 0.81 10.66
N THR A 34 -2.23 1.59 9.99
CA THR A 34 -2.67 2.77 9.23
C THR A 34 -3.52 2.39 8.02
N PHE A 35 -3.19 1.31 7.31
CA PHE A 35 -3.99 0.80 6.19
C PHE A 35 -5.38 0.42 6.67
N GLU A 36 -5.46 -0.33 7.78
CA GLU A 36 -6.73 -0.73 8.41
C GLU A 36 -7.58 0.50 8.78
N GLN A 37 -6.99 1.54 9.38
CA GLN A 37 -7.77 2.72 9.76
C GLN A 37 -8.24 3.54 8.56
N ILE A 38 -7.41 3.69 7.52
CA ILE A 38 -7.77 4.45 6.30
C ILE A 38 -8.82 3.70 5.48
N LEU A 39 -8.68 2.37 5.38
CA LEU A 39 -9.49 1.51 4.53
C LEU A 39 -10.63 0.80 5.28
N LYS A 40 -10.90 1.20 6.52
CA LYS A 40 -11.87 0.56 7.42
C LYS A 40 -13.26 0.31 6.80
N LYS A 41 -13.69 1.17 5.87
CA LYS A 41 -14.98 1.05 5.17
C LYS A 41 -15.05 -0.10 4.16
N TYR A 42 -13.91 -0.64 3.74
CA TYR A 42 -13.81 -1.74 2.78
C TYR A 42 -13.69 -3.11 3.47
N ASP A 43 -13.54 -3.14 4.80
CA ASP A 43 -13.49 -4.36 5.60
C ASP A 43 -12.47 -5.40 5.11
N LEU A 44 -11.27 -4.92 4.76
CA LEU A 44 -10.18 -5.78 4.27
C LEU A 44 -9.72 -6.77 5.36
N SER A 45 -9.51 -8.01 4.94
CA SER A 45 -8.83 -9.02 5.74
C SER A 45 -7.35 -8.69 5.93
N TYR A 46 -6.71 -9.37 6.89
CA TYR A 46 -5.28 -9.20 7.13
C TYR A 46 -4.43 -9.56 5.91
N ASP A 47 -4.81 -10.60 5.17
CA ASP A 47 -4.10 -11.02 3.96
C ASP A 47 -4.22 -9.98 2.84
N GLU A 48 -5.40 -9.36 2.68
CA GLU A 48 -5.59 -8.27 1.71
C GLU A 48 -4.82 -7.00 2.09
N LEU A 49 -4.75 -6.68 3.40
CA LEU A 49 -3.91 -5.59 3.90
C LEU A 49 -2.42 -5.83 3.59
N ASN A 50 -1.96 -7.07 3.76
CA ASN A 50 -0.59 -7.44 3.41
C ASN A 50 -0.37 -7.48 1.89
N TYR A 51 -1.36 -7.89 1.11
CA TYR A 51 -1.28 -7.85 -0.36
C TYR A 51 -1.05 -6.43 -0.87
N GLY A 52 -1.76 -5.45 -0.30
CA GLY A 52 -1.57 -4.04 -0.65
C GLY A 52 -0.32 -3.40 -0.06
N LYS A 53 0.35 -4.04 0.91
CA LYS A 53 1.62 -3.54 1.48
C LYS A 53 2.75 -3.76 0.49
N ILE A 54 3.31 -2.67 -0.01
CA ILE A 54 4.46 -2.67 -0.94
C ILE A 54 5.70 -1.99 -0.34
N GLY A 55 5.59 -1.46 0.88
CA GLY A 55 6.62 -0.70 1.57
C GLY A 55 7.93 -1.44 1.76
N GLY A 56 9.04 -0.72 1.57
CA GLY A 56 10.41 -1.25 1.63
C GLY A 56 11.47 -0.19 1.25
N GLY A 57 12.76 -0.56 1.23
CA GLY A 57 13.85 0.41 1.05
C GLY A 57 13.81 1.25 -0.25
N ASP A 58 13.22 0.72 -1.32
CA ASP A 58 13.17 1.30 -2.67
C ASP A 58 11.73 1.49 -3.19
N ASP A 59 10.76 1.68 -2.31
CA ASP A 59 9.33 1.80 -2.63
C ASP A 59 8.91 3.19 -3.19
N GLY A 60 9.84 4.14 -3.25
CA GLY A 60 9.54 5.50 -3.70
C GLY A 60 8.66 6.29 -2.72
N GLY A 61 8.57 5.87 -1.46
CA GLY A 61 7.78 6.50 -0.41
C GLY A 61 6.31 6.12 -0.40
N ILE A 62 5.94 4.98 -1.00
CA ILE A 62 4.58 4.43 -0.96
C ILE A 62 4.65 3.11 -0.20
N ASP A 63 4.06 3.07 0.99
CA ASP A 63 4.04 1.87 1.82
C ASP A 63 2.86 0.95 1.46
N GLY A 64 1.75 1.54 1.01
CA GLY A 64 0.52 0.84 0.66
C GLY A 64 -0.05 1.25 -0.70
N PHE A 65 -0.46 0.25 -1.49
CA PHE A 65 -1.10 0.39 -2.80
C PHE A 65 -2.37 -0.46 -2.83
N PHE A 66 -3.53 0.19 -2.86
CA PHE A 66 -4.82 -0.51 -2.85
C PHE A 66 -5.72 -0.01 -3.97
N LEU A 67 -6.15 -0.93 -4.84
CA LEU A 67 -7.05 -0.65 -5.93
C LEU A 67 -8.42 -1.27 -5.63
N PHE A 68 -9.48 -0.49 -5.85
CA PHE A 68 -10.85 -0.94 -5.72
C PHE A 68 -11.63 -0.64 -6.99
N ILE A 69 -12.49 -1.57 -7.37
CA ILE A 69 -13.46 -1.38 -8.45
C ILE A 69 -14.86 -1.69 -7.91
N ASN A 70 -15.77 -0.71 -8.00
CA ASN A 70 -17.13 -0.80 -7.45
C ASN A 70 -17.13 -1.27 -5.98
N ASN A 71 -16.19 -0.75 -5.19
CA ASN A 71 -15.96 -1.08 -3.78
C ASN A 71 -15.39 -2.49 -3.50
N GLY A 72 -15.18 -3.33 -4.52
CA GLY A 72 -14.47 -4.59 -4.38
C GLY A 72 -12.96 -4.38 -4.46
N PHE A 73 -12.20 -5.00 -3.55
CA PHE A 73 -10.74 -5.01 -3.58
C PHE A 73 -10.24 -5.75 -4.82
N VAL A 74 -9.20 -5.22 -5.46
CA VAL A 74 -8.57 -5.83 -6.63
C VAL A 74 -7.27 -6.51 -6.22
N SER A 75 -7.20 -7.79 -6.51
CA SER A 75 -6.04 -8.67 -6.36
C SER A 75 -5.70 -9.34 -7.69
N GLU A 76 -4.67 -10.20 -7.69
CA GLU A 76 -4.26 -10.99 -8.85
C GLU A 76 -5.34 -11.98 -9.33
N ASP A 77 -6.21 -12.41 -8.42
CA ASP A 77 -7.31 -13.34 -8.70
C ASP A 77 -8.60 -12.62 -9.16
N THR A 78 -8.59 -11.29 -9.27
CA THR A 78 -9.78 -10.54 -9.66
C THR A 78 -10.09 -10.71 -11.14
N GLU A 79 -11.27 -11.26 -11.46
CA GLU A 79 -11.76 -11.37 -12.83
C GLU A 79 -12.31 -10.03 -13.33
N PHE A 80 -11.79 -9.55 -14.47
CA PHE A 80 -12.17 -8.25 -15.04
C PHE A 80 -13.34 -8.29 -16.02
N ASP A 81 -13.79 -9.48 -16.40
CA ASP A 81 -14.81 -9.68 -17.44
C ASP A 81 -16.21 -9.21 -17.02
N ASN A 82 -16.42 -9.01 -15.71
CA ASN A 82 -17.71 -8.69 -15.11
C ASN A 82 -17.90 -7.20 -14.77
N PHE A 83 -16.97 -6.32 -15.16
CA PHE A 83 -17.12 -4.90 -14.88
C PHE A 83 -18.11 -4.21 -15.85
N ASN A 84 -19.07 -3.48 -15.29
CA ASN A 84 -20.00 -2.63 -16.06
C ASN A 84 -19.22 -1.65 -16.95
N LYS A 85 -19.84 -1.17 -18.03
CA LYS A 85 -19.23 -0.21 -18.99
C LYS A 85 -18.68 1.09 -18.39
N SER A 86 -18.98 1.39 -17.14
CA SER A 86 -18.48 2.55 -16.39
C SER A 86 -18.12 2.11 -14.96
N PRO A 87 -16.97 1.45 -14.76
CA PRO A 87 -16.55 1.04 -13.42
C PRO A 87 -16.16 2.26 -12.58
N TYR A 88 -16.51 2.24 -11.29
CA TYR A 88 -15.99 3.21 -10.34
C TYR A 88 -14.67 2.71 -9.75
N ILE A 89 -13.57 3.36 -10.13
CA ILE A 89 -12.22 2.97 -9.74
C ILE A 89 -11.72 3.89 -8.63
N GLN A 90 -11.18 3.30 -7.55
CA GLN A 90 -10.53 4.03 -6.47
C GLN A 90 -9.14 3.47 -6.23
N LEU A 91 -8.14 4.34 -6.28
CA LEU A 91 -6.77 4.02 -5.91
C LEU A 91 -6.39 4.73 -4.62
N PHE A 92 -5.86 3.98 -3.67
CA PHE A 92 -5.25 4.51 -2.46
C PHE A 92 -3.75 4.25 -2.51
N LEU A 93 -2.97 5.34 -2.46
CA LEU A 93 -1.52 5.32 -2.27
C LEU A 93 -1.26 5.86 -0.86
N ILE A 94 -0.76 5.03 0.04
CA ILE A 94 -0.62 5.35 1.46
C ILE A 94 0.86 5.38 1.82
N GLN A 95 1.27 6.45 2.50
CA GLN A 95 2.56 6.56 3.15
C GLN A 95 2.35 6.63 4.65
N SER A 96 3.03 5.77 5.39
CA SER A 96 2.88 5.58 6.83
C SER A 96 4.20 5.87 7.51
N LYS A 97 4.25 7.00 8.21
CA LYS A 97 5.47 7.49 8.82
C LYS A 97 5.30 7.65 10.32
N ARG A 98 6.17 6.98 11.08
CA ARG A 98 6.27 7.10 12.53
C ARG A 98 7.50 7.91 12.90
N SER A 99 7.33 9.22 13.08
CA SER A 99 8.42 10.10 13.53
C SER A 99 7.89 11.32 14.27
N ASP A 100 8.67 11.81 15.23
CA ASP A 100 8.33 13.02 16.03
C ASP A 100 8.46 14.33 15.24
N SER A 101 8.97 14.25 14.01
CA SER A 101 9.16 15.39 13.12
C SER A 101 8.60 15.11 11.74
N PHE A 102 8.19 16.18 11.08
CA PHE A 102 7.78 16.14 9.69
C PHE A 102 8.96 16.53 8.80
N SER A 103 9.14 15.84 7.66
CA SER A 103 10.13 16.21 6.66
C SER A 103 9.53 16.23 5.25
N GLU A 104 9.90 17.23 4.47
CA GLU A 104 9.42 17.41 3.09
C GLU A 104 9.81 16.24 2.18
N LYS A 105 10.93 15.58 2.46
CA LYS A 105 11.44 14.41 1.71
C LYS A 105 10.39 13.31 1.51
N ALA A 106 9.51 13.11 2.49
CA ALA A 106 8.46 12.09 2.40
C ALA A 106 7.46 12.42 1.28
N ILE A 107 7.03 13.68 1.24
CA ILE A 107 6.14 14.23 0.21
C ILE A 107 6.84 14.29 -1.15
N GLU A 108 8.10 14.75 -1.21
CA GLU A 108 8.85 14.84 -2.48
C GLU A 108 8.95 13.48 -3.16
N LYS A 109 9.31 12.44 -2.40
CA LYS A 109 9.34 11.04 -2.88
C LYS A 109 7.97 10.61 -3.39
N TRP A 110 6.93 10.83 -2.59
CA TRP A 110 5.56 10.46 -2.94
C TRP A 110 5.07 11.13 -4.21
N ILE A 111 5.30 12.44 -4.37
CA ILE A 111 4.97 13.21 -5.58
C ILE A 111 5.72 12.65 -6.80
N SER A 112 7.03 12.46 -6.68
CA SER A 112 7.86 11.93 -7.77
C SER A 112 7.39 10.55 -8.22
N THR A 113 7.14 9.64 -7.27
CA THR A 113 6.67 8.28 -7.56
C THR A 113 5.28 8.29 -8.19
N THR A 114 4.37 9.09 -7.64
CA THR A 114 3.00 9.21 -8.16
C THR A 114 2.97 9.78 -9.57
N MET A 115 3.77 10.81 -9.87
CA MET A 115 3.91 11.34 -11.23
C MET A 115 4.41 10.27 -12.21
N ASN A 116 5.33 9.40 -11.77
CA ASN A 116 5.82 8.30 -12.58
C ASN A 116 4.78 7.20 -12.79
N ILE A 117 3.97 6.87 -11.77
CA ILE A 117 2.88 5.88 -11.87
C ILE A 117 1.83 6.33 -12.90
N PHE A 118 1.51 7.63 -12.92
CA PHE A 118 0.50 8.20 -13.81
C PHE A 118 1.03 8.71 -15.15
N ASP A 119 2.32 8.51 -15.44
CA ASP A 119 2.87 8.77 -16.77
C ASP A 119 2.54 7.61 -17.71
N LEU A 120 1.36 7.69 -18.33
CA LEU A 120 0.88 6.67 -19.28
C LEU A 120 1.64 6.67 -20.61
N GLN A 121 2.53 7.65 -20.86
CA GLN A 121 3.38 7.67 -22.05
C GLN A 121 4.65 6.85 -21.86
N ARG A 122 5.06 6.61 -20.61
CA ARG A 122 6.16 5.70 -20.32
C ARG A 122 5.75 4.27 -20.65
N LYS A 123 6.59 3.61 -21.47
CA LYS A 123 6.50 2.16 -21.61
C LYS A 123 6.93 1.54 -20.28
N ALA A 124 6.17 0.56 -19.80
CA ALA A 124 6.57 -0.25 -18.66
C ALA A 124 7.92 -0.93 -18.97
N GLU A 125 9.00 -0.40 -18.43
CA GLU A 125 10.29 -1.08 -18.41
C GLU A 125 10.22 -2.12 -17.29
N GLY A 126 9.74 -3.31 -17.63
CA GLY A 126 9.83 -4.44 -16.72
C GLY A 126 11.29 -4.64 -16.34
N ARG A 127 11.65 -4.36 -15.09
CA ARG A 127 12.88 -4.90 -14.49
C ARG A 127 12.67 -6.39 -14.27
N GLY A 128 12.58 -7.14 -15.35
CA GLY A 128 12.75 -8.57 -15.31
C GLY A 128 14.13 -8.82 -14.74
N GLN A 129 14.20 -9.40 -13.53
CA GLN A 129 15.39 -10.13 -13.16
C GLN A 129 15.68 -11.04 -14.35
N LYS A 130 16.87 -10.90 -14.94
CA LYS A 130 17.36 -11.82 -15.96
C LYS A 130 17.55 -13.19 -15.28
N ALA A 131 16.45 -13.92 -15.09
CA ALA A 131 16.52 -15.36 -15.03
C ALA A 131 16.88 -15.79 -16.45
N GLU A 132 18.04 -16.42 -16.56
CA GLU A 132 18.58 -16.91 -17.81
C GLU A 132 17.53 -17.67 -18.62
N GLY A 133 17.28 -17.19 -19.85
CA GLY A 133 16.70 -17.99 -20.93
C GLY A 133 15.27 -18.50 -20.72
N LYS A 134 14.27 -17.64 -20.95
CA LYS A 134 13.13 -17.93 -21.86
C LYS A 134 12.29 -16.66 -22.08
N LYS A 135 12.23 -16.22 -23.34
CA LYS A 135 11.33 -15.17 -23.81
C LYS A 135 9.89 -15.66 -23.69
N TYR A 136 9.10 -15.07 -22.81
CA TYR A 136 7.64 -15.15 -22.93
C TYR A 136 7.18 -13.94 -23.75
N GLN A 137 6.62 -14.21 -24.93
CA GLN A 137 5.93 -13.20 -25.71
C GLN A 137 4.60 -12.91 -25.04
N LEU A 138 4.33 -11.62 -24.74
CA LEU A 138 2.97 -11.17 -24.51
C LEU A 138 2.19 -11.32 -25.83
N LYS A 139 1.23 -12.25 -25.86
CA LYS A 139 0.14 -12.19 -26.82
C LYS A 139 -0.94 -11.31 -26.19
N LEU A 140 -1.25 -10.24 -26.92
CA LEU A 140 -2.52 -9.51 -26.83
C LEU A 140 -3.69 -10.48 -27.06
#